data_AF-A0A1Q6Z1C9-F1
#
_entry.id   AF-A0A1Q6Z1C9-F1
#
_cell.length_a   1.000
_cell.length_b   1.000
_cell.length_c   1.000
_cell.angle_alpha   90.00
_cell.angle_beta   90.00
_cell.angle_gamma   90.00
#
_symmetry.space_group_name_H-M   'P 1'
#
loop_
_entity.id
_entity.type
_entity.pdbx_description
1 polymer ?
#
loop_
_entity_poly.entity_id
_entity_poly.type
_entity_poly.pdbx_seq_one_letter_code
_entity_poly.pdbx_strand_id
1 'polypeptide(L)'
;MPESLKLLAVCLPDAQVKAIVEGPIDAVNDHRDGGGTITVMGIVIQIPEGTPITTPTASLSMAQLADSAAFPGRSQPGFIGGVAIVNGSSTDGVITATDVFVAPAQNFLVGQVTGNQPLKVNGVRVQILNDARMPGGVLRNIYEGFPVAPASVPIGGAATVEGYVGITGTLHATRVEVEGGTPAKTIPARAPAKPRPTWGRDRPLIT
;
A
#
# COMPACT_ATOMS: atom_id res chain seq x y z
N MET A 1 -54.12 -25.59 -41.36
CA MET A 1 -53.61 -25.45 -39.98
C MET A 1 -52.26 -24.78 -40.09
N PRO A 2 -52.04 -23.56 -39.58
CA PRO A 2 -50.75 -22.91 -39.68
C PRO A 2 -49.81 -23.46 -38.59
N GLU A 3 -48.66 -23.95 -39.01
CA GLU A 3 -47.59 -24.39 -38.12
C GLU A 3 -47.03 -23.18 -37.34
N SER A 4 -46.97 -23.33 -36.02
CA SER A 4 -46.47 -22.30 -35.12
C SER A 4 -44.95 -22.15 -35.24
N LEU A 5 -44.50 -20.95 -35.59
CA LEU A 5 -43.10 -20.54 -35.47
C LEU A 5 -42.71 -20.62 -33.97
N LYS A 6 -41.89 -21.60 -33.61
CA LYS A 6 -41.24 -21.63 -32.30
C LYS A 6 -40.03 -20.69 -32.33
N LEU A 7 -40.21 -19.49 -31.79
CA LEU A 7 -39.12 -18.56 -31.53
C LEU A 7 -38.22 -19.18 -30.45
N LEU A 8 -37.06 -19.70 -30.86
CA LEU A 8 -36.01 -20.08 -29.94
C LEU A 8 -35.29 -18.78 -29.53
N ALA A 9 -35.68 -18.20 -28.40
CA ALA A 9 -34.93 -17.11 -27.80
C ALA A 9 -33.59 -17.66 -27.30
N VAL A 10 -32.52 -17.40 -28.06
CA VAL A 10 -31.15 -17.53 -27.55
C VAL A 10 -30.94 -16.33 -26.63
N CYS A 11 -31.02 -16.56 -25.32
CA CYS A 11 -30.52 -15.60 -24.35
C CYS A 11 -29.00 -15.56 -24.54
N LEU A 12 -28.47 -14.45 -25.06
CA LEU A 12 -27.04 -14.21 -24.92
C LEU A 12 -26.78 -14.15 -23.40
N PRO A 13 -25.82 -14.91 -22.85
CA PRO A 13 -25.44 -14.71 -21.46
C PRO A 13 -25.05 -13.25 -21.30
N ASP A 14 -25.46 -12.62 -20.19
CA ASP A 14 -25.20 -11.21 -19.92
C ASP A 14 -23.74 -10.87 -20.27
N ALA A 15 -23.59 -9.96 -21.23
CA ALA A 15 -22.29 -9.67 -21.81
C ALA A 15 -21.42 -9.00 -20.74
N GLN A 16 -20.51 -9.78 -20.15
CA GLN A 16 -19.54 -9.28 -19.20
C GLN A 16 -18.62 -8.28 -19.92
N VAL A 17 -18.67 -7.01 -19.51
CA VAL A 17 -17.83 -5.94 -20.08
C VAL A 17 -16.65 -5.70 -19.16
N LYS A 18 -15.44 -5.54 -19.71
CA LYS A 18 -14.29 -5.12 -18.89
C LYS A 18 -14.56 -3.74 -18.28
N ALA A 19 -14.36 -3.62 -16.97
CA ALA A 19 -14.52 -2.38 -16.23
C ALA A 19 -13.18 -1.93 -15.65
N ILE A 20 -12.90 -0.64 -15.75
CA ILE A 20 -11.79 0.02 -15.05
C ILE A 20 -12.37 1.28 -14.42
N VAL A 21 -12.24 1.41 -13.10
CA VAL A 21 -12.70 2.57 -12.34
C VAL A 21 -11.52 3.17 -11.61
N GLU A 22 -11.22 4.42 -11.87
CA GLU A 22 -10.16 5.17 -11.19
C GLU A 22 -10.72 6.46 -10.63
N GLY A 23 -10.45 6.74 -9.35
CA GLY A 23 -10.94 7.96 -8.74
C GLY A 23 -10.86 7.97 -7.22
N PRO A 24 -11.44 9.01 -6.58
CA PRO A 24 -11.49 9.13 -5.13
C PRO A 24 -12.33 8.02 -4.49
N ILE A 25 -11.84 7.52 -3.35
CA ILE A 25 -12.53 6.55 -2.51
C ILE A 25 -13.52 7.28 -1.60
N ASP A 26 -14.80 6.97 -1.72
CA ASP A 26 -15.87 7.55 -0.91
C ASP A 26 -16.18 6.69 0.33
N ALA A 27 -16.14 5.37 0.19
CA ALA A 27 -16.44 4.42 1.26
C ALA A 27 -15.75 3.07 1.04
N VAL A 28 -15.50 2.37 2.15
CA VAL A 28 -15.05 0.98 2.17
C VAL A 28 -15.88 0.23 3.21
N ASN A 29 -16.42 -0.93 2.87
CA ASN A 29 -17.17 -1.78 3.79
C ASN A 29 -16.61 -3.20 3.76
N ASP A 30 -16.05 -3.65 4.88
CA ASP A 30 -15.58 -5.03 5.08
C ASP A 30 -16.74 -5.92 5.56
N HIS A 31 -17.06 -6.96 4.80
CA HIS A 31 -18.12 -7.91 5.14
C HIS A 31 -17.69 -8.95 6.18
N ARG A 32 -16.40 -8.95 6.56
CA ARG A 32 -15.76 -9.85 7.56
C ARG A 32 -15.66 -11.31 7.12
N ASP A 33 -15.88 -11.58 5.84
CA ASP A 33 -15.68 -12.86 5.17
C ASP A 33 -14.42 -12.84 4.26
N GLY A 34 -13.62 -11.77 4.31
CA GLY A 34 -12.47 -11.57 3.43
C GLY A 34 -12.80 -10.85 2.12
N GLY A 35 -14.08 -10.65 1.82
CA GLY A 35 -14.58 -9.77 0.78
C GLY A 35 -15.25 -8.51 1.34
N GLY A 36 -15.70 -7.64 0.44
CA GLY A 36 -16.30 -6.36 0.83
C GLY A 36 -16.78 -5.55 -0.36
N THR A 37 -16.99 -4.26 -0.11
CA THR A 37 -17.27 -3.27 -1.16
C THR A 37 -16.38 -2.05 -1.01
N ILE A 38 -16.05 -1.44 -2.15
CA ILE A 38 -15.43 -0.12 -2.23
C ILE A 38 -16.32 0.79 -3.07
N THR A 39 -16.53 2.03 -2.62
CA THR A 39 -17.22 3.05 -3.39
C THR A 39 -16.19 4.01 -3.97
N VAL A 40 -16.16 4.13 -5.29
CA VAL A 40 -15.23 5.00 -6.02
C VAL A 40 -16.05 5.91 -6.92
N MET A 41 -15.97 7.23 -6.73
CA MET A 41 -16.78 8.21 -7.48
C MET A 41 -18.30 7.93 -7.43
N GLY A 42 -18.80 7.46 -6.29
CA GLY A 42 -20.20 7.06 -6.09
C GLY A 42 -20.57 5.69 -6.67
N ILE A 43 -19.65 4.99 -7.32
CA ILE A 43 -19.88 3.64 -7.88
C ILE A 43 -19.52 2.60 -6.83
N VAL A 44 -20.50 1.78 -6.43
CA VAL A 44 -20.28 0.66 -5.51
C VAL A 44 -19.73 -0.54 -6.28
N ILE A 45 -18.54 -1.00 -5.90
CA ILE A 45 -17.83 -2.10 -6.54
C ILE A 45 -17.70 -3.26 -5.55
N GLN A 46 -18.04 -4.47 -5.99
CA GLN A 46 -17.88 -5.69 -5.20
C GLN A 46 -16.42 -6.14 -5.22
N ILE A 47 -15.87 -6.46 -4.06
CA ILE A 47 -14.54 -7.07 -3.88
C ILE A 47 -14.76 -8.48 -3.35
N PRO A 48 -14.71 -9.51 -4.21
CA PRO A 48 -14.76 -10.90 -3.76
C PRO A 48 -13.64 -11.25 -2.78
N GLU A 49 -13.86 -12.28 -1.96
CA GLU A 49 -12.80 -12.86 -1.13
C GLU A 49 -11.62 -13.29 -2.02
N GLY A 50 -10.41 -12.97 -1.58
CA GLY A 50 -9.18 -13.33 -2.28
C GLY A 50 -8.81 -12.41 -3.45
N THR A 51 -9.63 -11.40 -3.78
CA THR A 51 -9.25 -10.36 -4.73
C THR A 51 -7.98 -9.64 -4.24
N PRO A 52 -6.91 -9.55 -5.06
CA PRO A 52 -5.71 -8.82 -4.69
C PRO A 52 -6.01 -7.34 -4.44
N ILE A 53 -5.64 -6.85 -3.24
CA ILE A 53 -5.69 -5.44 -2.87
C ILE A 53 -4.26 -4.99 -2.59
N THR A 54 -3.79 -3.95 -3.26
CA THR A 54 -2.41 -3.47 -3.15
C THR A 54 -2.33 -1.98 -2.91
N THR A 55 -1.26 -1.57 -2.24
CA THR A 55 -0.75 -0.20 -2.21
C THR A 55 0.59 -0.17 -2.94
N PRO A 56 1.24 1.00 -3.13
CA PRO A 56 2.57 1.07 -3.73
C PRO A 56 3.61 0.12 -3.11
N THR A 57 3.47 -0.24 -1.83
CA THR A 57 4.50 -0.98 -1.09
C THR A 57 3.99 -2.16 -0.27
N ALA A 58 2.70 -2.48 -0.29
CA ALA A 58 2.15 -3.63 0.43
C ALA A 58 0.93 -4.25 -0.26
N SER A 59 0.69 -5.53 0.04
CA SER A 59 -0.62 -6.15 -0.17
C SER A 59 -1.47 -5.98 1.09
N LEU A 60 -2.76 -5.76 0.90
CA LEU A 60 -3.73 -5.54 1.98
C LEU A 60 -4.72 -6.71 2.07
N SER A 61 -5.20 -6.98 3.28
CA SER A 61 -6.49 -7.64 3.47
C SER A 61 -7.65 -6.65 3.33
N MET A 62 -8.87 -7.16 3.15
CA MET A 62 -10.07 -6.32 3.15
C MET A 62 -10.21 -5.52 4.47
N ALA A 63 -9.88 -6.14 5.60
CA ALA A 63 -9.88 -5.48 6.91
C ALA A 63 -8.88 -4.31 6.98
N GLN A 64 -7.71 -4.44 6.37
CA GLN A 64 -6.71 -3.36 6.32
C GLN A 64 -7.13 -2.22 5.37
N LEU A 65 -7.83 -2.55 4.27
CA LEU A 65 -8.42 -1.55 3.39
C LEU A 65 -9.54 -0.76 4.11
N ALA A 66 -10.34 -1.44 4.92
CA ALA A 66 -11.43 -0.84 5.70
C ALA A 66 -10.99 -0.18 7.01
N ASP A 67 -9.71 -0.29 7.39
CA ASP A 67 -9.21 0.30 8.63
C ASP A 67 -9.31 1.84 8.59
N SER A 68 -10.18 2.37 9.45
CA SER A 68 -10.45 3.80 9.58
C SER A 68 -9.32 4.61 10.23
N ALA A 69 -8.29 3.97 10.80
CA ALA A 69 -7.15 4.67 11.38
C ALA A 69 -6.54 5.62 10.35
N ALA A 70 -6.48 6.91 10.66
CA ALA A 70 -5.91 7.90 9.75
C ALA A 70 -4.43 7.60 9.50
N PHE A 71 -4.01 7.73 8.25
CA PHE A 71 -2.59 7.72 7.91
C PHE A 71 -1.88 8.91 8.59
N PRO A 72 -0.58 8.79 8.94
CA PRO A 72 0.19 9.88 9.53
C PRO A 72 0.01 11.20 8.76
N GLY A 73 -0.38 12.28 9.46
CA GLY A 73 -0.54 13.59 8.84
C GLY A 73 -1.78 13.77 7.97
N ARG A 74 -2.71 12.80 7.90
CA ARG A 74 -4.03 12.97 7.25
C ARG A 74 -5.13 13.16 8.30
N SER A 75 -6.19 13.87 7.90
CA SER A 75 -7.42 14.00 8.69
C SER A 75 -8.52 13.03 8.26
N GLN A 76 -8.43 12.50 7.04
CA GLN A 76 -9.37 11.52 6.51
C GLN A 76 -9.12 10.14 7.13
N PRO A 77 -10.19 9.35 7.37
CA PRO A 77 -10.05 7.99 7.88
C PRO A 77 -9.45 7.08 6.79
N GLY A 78 -8.42 6.31 7.16
CA GLY A 78 -7.79 5.32 6.29
C GLY A 78 -7.56 5.81 4.85
N PHE A 79 -8.08 5.06 3.89
CA PHE A 79 -7.96 5.36 2.45
C PHE A 79 -9.02 6.33 1.91
N ILE A 80 -9.99 6.76 2.70
CA ILE A 80 -11.05 7.66 2.23
C ILE A 80 -10.46 8.98 1.70
N GLY A 81 -10.99 9.45 0.57
CA GLY A 81 -10.48 10.60 -0.18
C GLY A 81 -9.12 10.38 -0.85
N GLY A 82 -8.53 9.19 -0.71
CA GLY A 82 -7.40 8.74 -1.51
C GLY A 82 -7.83 8.24 -2.88
N VAL A 83 -6.91 7.68 -3.64
CA VAL A 83 -7.16 7.15 -4.99
C VAL A 83 -7.34 5.64 -4.92
N ALA A 84 -8.34 5.13 -5.64
CA ALA A 84 -8.43 3.74 -6.03
C ALA A 84 -8.34 3.60 -7.55
N ILE A 85 -7.68 2.52 -8.00
CA ILE A 85 -7.75 2.00 -9.36
C ILE A 85 -8.28 0.57 -9.23
N VAL A 86 -9.46 0.33 -9.79
CA VAL A 86 -10.14 -0.97 -9.71
C VAL A 86 -10.27 -1.52 -11.12
N ASN A 87 -9.66 -2.67 -11.36
CA ASN A 87 -9.91 -3.44 -12.56
C ASN A 87 -10.93 -4.53 -12.26
N GLY A 88 -11.77 -4.84 -13.23
CA GLY A 88 -12.72 -5.93 -13.10
C GLY A 88 -13.64 -6.04 -14.28
N SER A 89 -14.89 -6.39 -13.99
CA SER A 89 -15.92 -6.57 -14.99
C SER A 89 -17.26 -6.05 -14.52
N SER A 90 -18.07 -5.59 -15.48
CA SER A 90 -19.45 -5.19 -15.26
C SER A 90 -20.41 -6.18 -15.92
N THR A 91 -21.38 -6.65 -15.15
CA THR A 91 -22.52 -7.45 -15.60
C THR A 91 -23.77 -6.80 -15.03
N ASP A 92 -24.74 -6.44 -15.88
CA ASP A 92 -25.98 -5.75 -15.48
C ASP A 92 -25.77 -4.49 -14.64
N GLY A 93 -24.69 -3.75 -14.92
CA GLY A 93 -24.34 -2.53 -14.20
C GLY A 93 -23.70 -2.75 -12.82
N VAL A 94 -23.54 -4.00 -12.37
CA VAL A 94 -22.78 -4.36 -11.17
C VAL A 94 -21.33 -4.59 -11.54
N ILE A 95 -20.42 -3.90 -10.85
CA ILE A 95 -18.97 -4.09 -11.05
C ILE A 95 -18.42 -5.04 -9.98
N THR A 96 -17.67 -6.04 -10.43
CA THR A 96 -16.93 -6.97 -9.58
C THR A 96 -15.43 -6.84 -9.88
N ALA A 97 -14.65 -6.56 -8.84
CA ALA A 97 -13.22 -6.33 -8.94
C ALA A 97 -12.43 -7.64 -9.12
N THR A 98 -11.47 -7.63 -10.04
CA THR A 98 -10.42 -8.66 -10.18
C THR A 98 -9.14 -8.27 -9.46
N ASP A 99 -8.89 -6.97 -9.31
CA ASP A 99 -7.80 -6.41 -8.53
C ASP A 99 -8.10 -4.95 -8.16
N VAL A 100 -7.54 -4.52 -7.02
CA VAL A 100 -7.71 -3.18 -6.47
C VAL A 100 -6.34 -2.64 -6.09
N PHE A 101 -6.01 -1.46 -6.60
CA PHE A 101 -4.89 -0.66 -6.12
C PHE A 101 -5.41 0.57 -5.39
N VAL A 102 -4.84 0.90 -4.23
CA VAL A 102 -5.20 2.10 -3.46
C VAL A 102 -3.98 2.86 -2.95
N ALA A 103 -4.11 4.18 -2.85
CA ALA A 103 -3.15 5.04 -2.18
C ALA A 103 -3.88 6.16 -1.43
N PRO A 104 -3.44 6.54 -0.21
CA PRO A 104 -4.06 7.63 0.54
C PRO A 104 -3.93 8.99 -0.17
N ALA A 105 -2.85 9.15 -0.94
CA ALA A 105 -2.56 10.17 -1.93
C ALA A 105 -1.21 9.79 -2.56
N GLN A 106 -0.89 10.34 -3.74
CA GLN A 106 0.42 10.15 -4.36
C GLN A 106 1.01 11.49 -4.79
N ASN A 107 2.22 11.75 -4.34
CA ASN A 107 3.01 12.92 -4.64
C ASN A 107 4.44 12.49 -4.96
N PHE A 108 5.03 13.18 -5.92
CA PHE A 108 6.44 13.05 -6.28
C PHE A 108 7.12 14.40 -6.04
N LEU A 109 8.22 14.38 -5.31
CA LEU A 109 9.07 15.55 -5.11
C LEU A 109 10.47 15.22 -5.64
N VAL A 110 10.87 15.94 -6.68
CA VAL A 110 12.24 15.93 -7.19
C VAL A 110 12.86 17.27 -6.84
N GLY A 111 14.05 17.25 -6.24
CA GLY A 111 14.66 18.48 -5.77
C GLY A 111 16.01 18.31 -5.13
N GLN A 112 16.41 19.35 -4.41
CA GLN A 112 17.70 19.41 -3.74
C GLN A 112 17.55 19.15 -2.25
N VAL A 113 18.46 18.37 -1.68
CA VAL A 113 18.57 18.20 -0.23
C VAL A 113 18.93 19.53 0.40
N THR A 114 18.07 20.01 1.30
CA THR A 114 18.22 21.30 2.02
C THR A 114 18.45 21.11 3.52
N GLY A 115 18.37 19.87 4.00
CA GLY A 115 18.69 19.47 5.36
C GLY A 115 18.72 17.95 5.44
N ASN A 116 19.57 17.39 6.30
CA ASN A 116 19.71 15.94 6.47
C ASN A 116 19.29 15.44 7.87
N GLN A 117 19.07 16.35 8.83
CA GLN A 117 18.58 16.06 10.19
C GLN A 117 17.67 17.22 10.71
N PRO A 118 16.34 17.15 10.53
CA PRO A 118 15.59 16.16 9.75
C PRO A 118 15.89 16.28 8.25
N LEU A 119 15.63 15.21 7.50
CA LEU A 119 15.72 15.25 6.03
C LEU A 119 14.75 16.29 5.47
N LYS A 120 15.25 17.15 4.59
CA LYS A 120 14.47 18.14 3.85
C LYS A 120 14.87 18.16 2.39
N VAL A 121 13.88 18.23 1.50
CA VAL A 121 14.08 18.42 0.06
C VAL A 121 13.31 19.66 -0.36
N ASN A 122 13.97 20.63 -0.98
CA ASN A 122 13.39 21.95 -1.30
C ASN A 122 12.70 22.64 -0.10
N GLY A 123 13.26 22.49 1.10
CA GLY A 123 12.68 22.99 2.35
C GLY A 123 11.55 22.15 2.95
N VAL A 124 10.97 21.21 2.18
CA VAL A 124 9.90 20.30 2.63
C VAL A 124 10.49 19.23 3.53
N ARG A 125 9.93 19.06 4.73
CA ARG A 125 10.33 17.97 5.64
C ARG A 125 9.90 16.63 5.05
N VAL A 126 10.84 15.69 5.00
CA VAL A 126 10.59 14.32 4.54
C VAL A 126 10.67 13.38 5.74
N GLN A 127 9.67 12.51 5.88
CA GLN A 127 9.63 11.47 6.90
C GLN A 127 9.30 10.15 6.23
N ILE A 128 10.12 9.11 6.44
CA ILE A 128 9.78 7.76 5.99
C ILE A 128 8.48 7.33 6.67
N LEU A 129 7.53 6.86 5.86
CA LEU A 129 6.22 6.44 6.31
C LEU A 129 6.34 5.16 7.15
N ASN A 130 5.76 5.19 8.34
CA ASN A 130 5.66 4.05 9.24
C ASN A 130 4.18 3.68 9.43
N ASP A 131 3.59 3.05 8.42
CA ASP A 131 2.23 2.52 8.43
C ASP A 131 2.23 1.16 7.74
N ALA A 132 1.69 0.12 8.38
CA ALA A 132 1.73 -1.24 7.87
C ALA A 132 0.94 -1.43 6.57
N ARG A 133 -0.01 -0.54 6.28
CA ARG A 133 -0.82 -0.57 5.06
C ARG A 133 -0.06 -0.03 3.84
N MET A 134 0.96 0.80 4.06
CA MET A 134 1.81 1.34 3.00
C MET A 134 3.19 1.68 3.58
N PRO A 135 4.01 0.67 3.92
CA PRO A 135 5.27 0.88 4.60
C PRO A 135 6.26 1.64 3.73
N GLY A 136 6.99 2.59 4.32
CA GLY A 136 8.11 3.25 3.66
C GLY A 136 9.36 2.40 3.63
N GLY A 137 10.09 2.49 2.52
CA GLY A 137 11.40 1.87 2.36
C GLY A 137 12.51 2.57 3.14
N VAL A 138 13.67 1.94 3.18
CA VAL A 138 14.89 2.59 3.65
C VAL A 138 15.29 3.71 2.70
N LEU A 139 15.91 4.77 3.22
CA LEU A 139 16.58 5.78 2.42
C LEU A 139 17.69 5.14 1.58
N ARG A 140 17.72 5.39 0.27
CA ARG A 140 18.69 4.79 -0.66
C ARG A 140 19.48 5.84 -1.42
N ASN A 141 20.62 5.42 -1.95
CA ASN A 141 21.28 6.15 -3.03
C ASN A 141 20.42 6.08 -4.30
N ILE A 142 20.52 7.08 -5.18
CA ILE A 142 19.85 7.14 -6.49
C ILE A 142 19.93 5.82 -7.27
N TYR A 143 18.89 5.56 -8.07
CA TYR A 143 18.78 4.33 -8.88
C TYR A 143 18.70 3.06 -8.03
N GLU A 144 17.93 3.11 -6.95
CA GLU A 144 17.74 2.00 -6.00
C GLU A 144 19.05 1.37 -5.49
N GLY A 145 20.09 2.20 -5.33
CA GLY A 145 21.40 1.76 -4.86
C GLY A 145 21.38 1.25 -3.42
N PHE A 146 22.51 1.36 -2.74
CA PHE A 146 22.63 0.86 -1.36
C PHE A 146 21.81 1.72 -0.37
N PRO A 147 21.35 1.14 0.77
CA PRO A 147 20.76 1.91 1.86
C PRO A 147 21.73 2.96 2.40
N VAL A 148 21.30 4.20 2.57
CA VAL A 148 22.13 5.34 2.99
C VAL A 148 21.90 5.67 4.46
N ALA A 149 22.97 5.99 5.19
CA ALA A 149 22.86 6.53 6.54
C ALA A 149 22.25 7.95 6.49
N PRO A 150 21.12 8.24 7.16
CA PRO A 150 20.44 9.54 7.01
C PRO A 150 21.31 10.77 7.34
N ALA A 151 22.25 10.65 8.28
CA ALA A 151 23.13 11.74 8.65
C ALA A 151 24.24 12.03 7.63
N SER A 152 24.51 11.12 6.68
CA SER A 152 25.56 11.29 5.67
C SER A 152 25.05 11.83 4.34
N VAL A 153 23.74 12.07 4.21
CA VAL A 153 23.16 12.67 3.00
C VAL A 153 23.78 14.05 2.78
N PRO A 154 24.39 14.32 1.62
CA PRO A 154 24.99 15.61 1.32
C PRO A 154 23.90 16.65 1.10
N ILE A 155 23.95 17.73 1.88
CA ILE A 155 23.15 18.93 1.60
C ILE A 155 23.63 19.49 0.26
N GLY A 156 22.68 19.82 -0.61
CA GLY A 156 22.94 20.27 -1.95
C GLY A 156 22.86 19.18 -3.03
N GLY A 157 22.85 17.90 -2.65
CA GLY A 157 22.67 16.78 -3.59
C GLY A 157 21.23 16.67 -4.11
N ALA A 158 21.04 15.99 -5.24
CA ALA A 158 19.70 15.69 -5.75
C ALA A 158 18.98 14.65 -4.87
N ALA A 159 17.66 14.71 -4.84
CA ALA A 159 16.80 13.73 -4.18
C ALA A 159 15.48 13.55 -4.95
N THR A 160 14.99 12.32 -4.93
CA THR A 160 13.63 11.96 -5.36
C THR A 160 12.89 11.38 -4.16
N VAL A 161 11.65 11.82 -3.99
CA VAL A 161 10.78 11.40 -2.89
C VAL A 161 9.42 11.06 -3.45
N GLU A 162 8.93 9.89 -3.11
CA GLU A 162 7.57 9.43 -3.42
C GLU A 162 6.82 9.19 -2.12
N GLY A 163 5.56 9.60 -2.06
CA GLY A 163 4.72 9.44 -0.88
C GLY A 163 3.49 10.33 -0.95
N TYR A 164 3.09 10.91 0.19
CA TYR A 164 2.03 11.92 0.21
C TYR A 164 2.36 13.07 1.17
N VAL A 165 1.78 14.24 0.89
CA VAL A 165 1.91 15.43 1.75
C VAL A 165 0.79 15.44 2.80
N GLY A 166 1.16 15.43 4.08
CA GLY A 166 0.24 15.60 5.19
C GLY A 166 -0.17 17.06 5.39
N ILE A 167 -1.19 17.29 6.23
CA ILE A 167 -1.77 18.62 6.51
C ILE A 167 -0.78 19.63 7.11
N THR A 168 0.33 19.14 7.67
CA THR A 168 1.42 19.98 8.24
C THR A 168 2.50 20.34 7.22
N GLY A 169 2.35 19.92 5.96
CA GLY A 169 3.36 20.09 4.91
C GLY A 169 4.53 19.09 5.01
N THR A 170 4.46 18.08 5.88
CA THR A 170 5.44 16.97 5.89
C THR A 170 5.11 15.98 4.79
N LEU A 171 6.11 15.60 4.00
CA LEU A 171 6.00 14.53 3.01
C LEU A 171 6.29 13.19 3.71
N HIS A 172 5.26 12.36 3.82
CA HIS A 172 5.32 10.99 4.32
C HIS A 172 5.70 10.04 3.18
N ALA A 173 6.98 9.65 3.14
CA ALA A 173 7.60 9.00 2.00
C ALA A 173 7.49 7.47 2.05
N THR A 174 7.03 6.87 0.95
CA THR A 174 7.14 5.44 0.68
C THR A 174 8.50 5.09 0.09
N ARG A 175 9.11 6.01 -0.67
CA ARG A 175 10.45 5.86 -1.25
C ARG A 175 11.21 7.18 -1.19
N VAL A 176 12.50 7.09 -0.85
CA VAL A 176 13.41 8.22 -0.89
C VAL A 176 14.73 7.76 -1.50
N GLU A 177 15.15 8.45 -2.55
CA GLU A 177 16.48 8.30 -3.13
C GLU A 177 17.24 9.62 -3.06
N VAL A 178 18.53 9.56 -2.75
CA VAL A 178 19.41 10.72 -2.63
C VAL A 178 20.71 10.49 -3.38
N GLU A 179 21.27 11.56 -3.93
CA GLU A 179 22.59 11.55 -4.52
C GLU A 179 23.65 11.53 -3.42
N GLY A 180 24.62 10.63 -3.53
CA GLY A 180 25.69 10.44 -2.56
C GLY A 180 25.24 9.74 -1.28
N GLY A 181 25.85 10.12 -0.15
CA GLY A 181 25.68 9.44 1.14
C GLY A 181 26.61 8.24 1.32
N THR A 182 26.81 7.85 2.56
CA THR A 182 27.56 6.64 2.93
C THR A 182 26.61 5.48 3.21
N PRO A 183 27.02 4.22 2.95
CA PRO A 183 26.20 3.06 3.27
C PRO A 183 25.77 3.04 4.73
N ALA A 184 24.49 2.80 4.97
CA ALA A 184 23.98 2.50 6.30
C ALA A 184 24.69 1.24 6.81
N LYS A 185 25.18 1.28 8.06
CA LYS A 185 25.74 0.09 8.68
C LYS A 185 24.63 -0.96 8.77
N THR A 186 24.76 -2.06 8.03
CA THR A 186 23.96 -3.26 8.27
C THR A 186 24.39 -3.82 9.62
N ILE A 187 23.55 -3.68 10.65
CA ILE A 187 23.63 -4.60 11.79
C ILE A 187 23.03 -5.90 11.27
N PRO A 188 23.81 -7.00 11.10
CA PRO A 188 23.20 -8.27 10.75
C PRO A 188 22.16 -8.60 11.82
N ALA A 189 20.94 -8.95 11.39
CA ALA A 189 19.91 -9.44 12.29
C ALA A 189 20.56 -10.53 13.17
N ARG A 190 20.53 -10.33 14.49
CA ARG A 190 21.10 -11.31 15.43
C ARG A 190 20.42 -12.63 15.11
N ALA A 191 21.19 -13.62 14.63
CA ALA A 191 20.68 -14.96 14.42
C ALA A 191 19.94 -15.39 15.70
N PRO A 192 18.76 -16.02 15.60
CA PRO A 192 18.04 -16.49 16.77
C PRO A 192 19.03 -17.28 17.63
N ALA A 193 19.16 -16.88 18.89
CA ALA A 193 20.06 -17.55 19.81
C ALA A 193 19.71 -19.04 19.78
N LYS A 194 20.66 -19.89 19.38
CA LYS A 194 20.46 -21.34 19.43
C LYS A 194 19.97 -21.67 20.85
N PRO A 195 18.84 -22.38 21.01
CA PRO A 195 18.39 -22.80 22.32
C PRO A 195 19.55 -23.53 22.99
N ARG A 196 19.89 -23.08 24.22
CA ARG A 196 20.92 -23.74 25.02
C ARG A 196 20.49 -25.20 25.20
N PRO A 197 21.38 -26.18 25.00
CA PRO A 197 21.06 -27.55 25.36
C PRO A 197 20.75 -27.59 26.85
N THR A 198 19.51 -27.96 27.19
CA THR A 198 19.14 -28.32 28.55
C THR A 198 19.83 -29.64 28.87
N TRP A 199 20.96 -29.57 29.55
CA TRP A 199 21.54 -30.75 30.17
C TRP A 199 20.59 -31.22 31.27
N GLY A 200 19.91 -32.33 31.02
CA GLY A 200 19.00 -32.97 31.96
C GLY A 200 19.70 -33.23 33.28
N ARG A 201 19.12 -32.73 34.37
CA ARG A 201 19.47 -33.16 35.72
C ARG A 201 18.64 -34.39 36.06
N ASP A 202 18.99 -35.51 35.44
CA ASP A 202 18.65 -36.81 35.99
C ASP A 202 19.89 -37.33 36.72
N ARG A 203 19.96 -37.06 38.02
CA ARG A 203 20.77 -37.87 38.93
C ARG A 203 19.82 -38.50 39.95
N PRO A 204 19.78 -39.83 40.06
CA PRO A 204 19.04 -40.49 41.12
C PRO A 204 19.74 -40.22 42.46
N LEU A 205 18.94 -39.90 43.48
CA LEU A 205 19.36 -39.93 44.88
C LEU A 205 19.62 -41.40 45.24
N ILE A 206 20.89 -41.74 45.46
CA ILE A 206 21.27 -43.00 46.09
C ILE A 206 21.24 -42.75 47.61
N THR A 207 20.38 -43.51 48.29
CA THR A 207 20.32 -43.72 49.74
C THR A 207 21.58 -44.36 50.29
#